data_AF-A0A7U6KML8-F1
#
_entry.id   AF-A0A7U6KML8-F1
#
_cell.length_a   1.000
_cell.length_b   1.000
_cell.length_c   1.000
_cell.angle_alpha   90.00
_cell.angle_beta   90.00
_cell.angle_gamma   90.00
#
_symmetry.space_group_name_H-M   'P 1'
#
loop_
_entity.id
_entity.type
_entity.pdbx_description
1 polymer ?
#
loop_
_entity_poly.entity_id
_entity_poly.type
_entity_poly.pdbx_seq_one_letter_code
_entity_poly.pdbx_strand_id
1 'polypeptide(L)'
;MYLIAKFGTKPIHLIKKTDVLAFRSSLAKVTYGKANKHLSAARINSIMVPLGMILKEAAKRYKFDNPYYDINALKQPKTDIQPFTLDEVWKFINGVRADYRNYYLVRFFYRDAYE
;
A
#
# COMPACT_ATOMS: atom_id res chain seq x y z
N MET A 1 -11.51 -5.73 -7.96
CA MET A 1 -11.68 -4.56 -7.07
C MET A 1 -12.46 -5.01 -5.83
N TYR A 2 -11.85 -5.03 -4.63
CA TYR A 2 -12.42 -5.71 -3.44
C TYR A 2 -13.56 -4.95 -2.75
N LEU A 3 -13.55 -3.61 -2.79
CA LEU A 3 -14.54 -2.79 -2.06
C LEU A 3 -15.94 -2.92 -2.64
N ILE A 4 -16.09 -2.79 -3.97
CA ILE A 4 -17.39 -2.93 -4.65
C ILE A 4 -17.97 -4.32 -4.41
N ALA A 5 -17.15 -5.37 -4.53
CA ALA A 5 -17.59 -6.74 -4.33
C ALA A 5 -18.18 -6.98 -2.92
N LYS A 6 -17.67 -6.28 -1.89
CA LYS A 6 -18.13 -6.44 -0.50
C LYS A 6 -19.22 -5.46 -0.09
N PHE A 7 -19.12 -4.20 -0.53
CA PHE A 7 -19.94 -3.08 -0.01
C PHE A 7 -20.81 -2.41 -1.08
N GLY A 8 -20.69 -2.78 -2.35
CA GLY A 8 -21.34 -2.07 -3.46
C GLY A 8 -22.88 -2.03 -3.38
N THR A 9 -23.50 -2.99 -2.71
CA THR A 9 -24.96 -3.06 -2.51
C THR A 9 -25.40 -2.66 -1.09
N LYS A 10 -24.46 -2.32 -0.19
CA LYS A 10 -24.76 -1.98 1.20
C LYS A 10 -24.82 -0.44 1.35
N PRO A 11 -25.92 0.12 1.88
CA PRO A 11 -25.97 1.54 2.20
C PRO A 11 -24.84 1.95 3.12
N ILE A 12 -24.15 3.04 2.80
CA ILE A 12 -22.90 3.44 3.46
C ILE A 12 -23.05 3.69 4.97
N HIS A 13 -24.21 4.23 5.39
CA HIS A 13 -24.52 4.51 6.80
C HIS A 13 -24.82 3.23 7.62
N LEU A 14 -25.03 2.08 6.97
CA LEU A 14 -25.23 0.80 7.65
C LEU A 14 -23.92 0.00 7.82
N ILE A 15 -22.80 0.51 7.29
CA ILE A 15 -21.49 -0.12 7.46
C ILE A 15 -21.00 0.14 8.87
N LYS A 16 -20.82 -0.91 9.65
CA LYS A 16 -20.35 -0.86 11.04
C LYS A 16 -18.86 -1.20 11.13
N LYS A 17 -18.23 -0.84 12.25
CA LYS A 17 -16.83 -1.22 12.56
C LYS A 17 -16.60 -2.74 12.45
N THR A 18 -17.57 -3.54 12.84
CA THR A 18 -17.55 -5.00 12.71
C THR A 18 -17.45 -5.46 11.25
N ASP A 19 -18.16 -4.81 10.34
CA ASP A 19 -18.07 -5.11 8.90
C ASP A 19 -16.68 -4.80 8.34
N VAL A 20 -16.10 -3.68 8.77
CA VAL A 20 -14.76 -3.25 8.34
C VAL A 20 -13.69 -4.23 8.82
N LEU A 21 -13.77 -4.67 10.08
CA LEU A 21 -12.87 -5.67 10.63
C LEU A 21 -13.06 -7.04 9.97
N ALA A 22 -14.31 -7.46 9.74
CA ALA A 22 -14.62 -8.69 9.04
C ALA A 22 -14.09 -8.68 7.60
N PHE A 23 -14.21 -7.54 6.92
CA PHE A 23 -13.64 -7.36 5.58
C PHE A 23 -12.11 -7.46 5.59
N ARG A 24 -11.43 -6.78 6.51
CA ARG A 24 -9.97 -6.91 6.68
C ARG A 24 -9.55 -8.37 6.88
N SER A 25 -10.26 -9.10 7.74
CA SER A 25 -10.01 -10.53 7.98
C SER A 25 -10.29 -11.40 6.75
N SER A 26 -11.31 -11.07 5.94
CA SER A 26 -11.58 -11.78 4.69
C SER A 26 -10.47 -11.58 3.66
N LEU A 27 -9.85 -10.40 3.60
CA LEU A 27 -8.74 -10.12 2.69
C LEU A 27 -7.50 -10.98 3.00
N ALA A 28 -7.25 -11.27 4.28
CA ALA A 28 -6.16 -12.17 4.68
C ALA A 28 -6.38 -13.61 4.19
N LYS A 29 -7.64 -14.02 3.97
CA LYS A 29 -8.01 -15.35 3.48
C LYS A 29 -8.03 -15.46 1.95
N VAL A 30 -7.95 -14.34 1.23
CA VAL A 30 -7.91 -14.35 -0.23
C VAL A 30 -6.61 -15.02 -0.69
N THR A 31 -6.76 -16.06 -1.49
CA THR A 31 -5.66 -16.74 -2.18
C THR A 31 -5.66 -16.37 -3.66
N TYR A 32 -4.48 -16.32 -4.28
CA TYR A 32 -4.33 -16.12 -5.72
C TYR A 32 -3.28 -17.07 -6.32
N GLY A 33 -3.51 -17.43 -7.59
CA GLY A 33 -2.64 -18.33 -8.36
C GLY A 33 -2.67 -19.79 -7.89
N LYS A 34 -1.87 -20.64 -8.54
CA LYS A 34 -1.75 -22.07 -8.21
C LYS A 34 -1.06 -22.35 -6.87
N ALA A 35 -0.42 -21.35 -6.28
CA ALA A 35 0.46 -21.50 -5.12
C ALA A 35 -0.17 -21.03 -3.79
N ASN A 36 -1.50 -20.87 -3.71
CA ASN A 36 -2.20 -20.42 -2.48
C ASN A 36 -1.56 -19.19 -1.83
N LYS A 37 -1.05 -18.23 -2.63
CA LYS A 37 -0.43 -17.04 -2.07
C LYS A 37 -1.50 -16.12 -1.50
N HIS A 38 -1.33 -15.71 -0.25
CA HIS A 38 -2.19 -14.74 0.41
C HIS A 38 -1.81 -13.31 0.06
N LEU A 39 -2.74 -12.37 0.22
CA LEU A 39 -2.43 -10.95 0.13
C LEU A 39 -1.45 -10.54 1.24
N SER A 40 -0.42 -9.77 0.88
CA SER A 40 0.52 -9.22 1.86
C SER A 40 -0.17 -8.17 2.76
N ALA A 41 0.35 -7.95 3.96
CA ALA A 41 -0.13 -6.88 4.85
C ALA A 41 -0.12 -5.51 4.16
N ALA A 42 0.90 -5.24 3.32
CA ALA A 42 0.95 -4.03 2.51
C ALA A 42 -0.19 -3.90 1.52
N ARG A 43 -0.54 -4.99 0.83
CA ARG A 43 -1.67 -4.99 -0.09
C ARG A 43 -2.99 -4.81 0.66
N ILE A 44 -3.19 -5.49 1.78
CA ILE A 44 -4.40 -5.32 2.61
C ILE A 44 -4.53 -3.88 3.08
N ASN A 45 -3.46 -3.28 3.64
CA ASN A 45 -3.46 -1.88 4.07
C ASN A 45 -3.82 -0.94 2.90
N SER A 46 -3.25 -1.15 1.71
CA SER A 46 -3.57 -0.33 0.52
C SER A 46 -5.02 -0.43 0.06
N ILE A 47 -5.71 -1.54 0.34
CA ILE A 47 -7.13 -1.72 0.07
C ILE A 47 -7.99 -1.06 1.17
N MET A 48 -7.53 -1.11 2.41
CA MET A 48 -8.23 -0.55 3.56
C MET A 48 -8.17 0.99 3.61
N VAL A 49 -7.08 1.60 3.16
CA VAL A 49 -6.93 3.06 3.08
C VAL A 49 -8.07 3.75 2.30
N PRO A 50 -8.42 3.36 1.05
CA PRO A 50 -9.53 3.96 0.33
C PRO A 50 -10.88 3.69 1.00
N LEU A 51 -11.08 2.53 1.63
CA LEU A 51 -12.30 2.28 2.42
C LEU A 51 -12.43 3.28 3.57
N GLY A 52 -11.35 3.50 4.32
CA GLY A 52 -11.32 4.47 5.41
C GLY A 52 -11.59 5.90 4.95
N MET A 53 -11.02 6.31 3.81
CA MET A 53 -11.28 7.64 3.22
C MET A 53 -12.76 7.82 2.87
N ILE A 54 -13.36 6.83 2.20
CA ILE A 54 -14.78 6.85 1.80
C ILE A 54 -15.69 6.93 3.03
N LEU A 55 -15.44 6.11 4.05
CA LEU A 55 -16.27 6.05 5.25
C LEU A 55 -16.13 7.32 6.11
N LYS A 56 -14.91 7.86 6.22
CA LYS A 56 -14.67 9.14 6.91
C LYS A 56 -15.40 10.30 6.24
N GLU A 57 -15.35 10.38 4.91
CA GLU A 57 -16.02 11.46 4.17
C GLU A 57 -17.55 11.33 4.25
N ALA A 58 -18.06 10.11 4.12
CA ALA A 58 -19.49 9.85 4.26
C ALA A 58 -20.02 10.16 5.67
N ALA A 59 -19.30 9.73 6.71
CA ALA A 59 -19.63 10.04 8.10
C ALA A 59 -19.71 11.56 8.33
N LYS A 60 -18.75 12.32 7.80
CA LYS A 60 -18.74 13.80 7.88
C LYS A 60 -19.93 14.43 7.13
N ARG A 61 -20.22 13.95 5.92
CA ARG A 61 -21.27 14.49 5.04
C ARG A 61 -22.68 14.19 5.54
N TYR A 62 -22.92 12.96 5.99
CA TYR A 62 -24.24 12.46 6.38
C TYR A 62 -24.43 12.37 7.89
N LYS A 63 -23.48 12.89 8.68
CA LYS A 63 -23.57 13.07 10.14
C LYS A 63 -23.84 11.76 10.91
N PHE A 64 -23.12 10.70 10.57
CA PHE A 64 -23.14 9.45 11.33
C PHE A 64 -21.72 9.10 11.84
N ASP A 65 -21.64 8.15 12.76
CA ASP A 65 -20.36 7.75 13.36
C ASP A 65 -19.42 7.11 12.33
N ASN A 66 -18.16 7.53 12.30
CA ASN A 66 -17.18 6.94 11.39
C ASN A 66 -16.85 5.49 11.81
N PRO A 67 -17.26 4.46 11.05
CA PRO A 67 -17.00 3.05 11.40
C PRO A 67 -15.52 2.65 11.28
N TYR A 68 -14.69 3.49 10.66
CA TYR A 68 -13.25 3.24 10.48
C TYR A 68 -12.41 3.80 11.65
N TYR A 69 -13.02 4.44 12.65
CA TYR A 69 -12.30 5.03 13.78
C TYR A 69 -11.49 3.98 14.57
N ASP A 70 -10.24 4.31 14.90
CA ASP A 70 -9.25 3.46 15.58
C ASP A 70 -8.94 2.12 14.89
N ILE A 71 -9.09 2.03 13.57
CA ILE A 71 -8.64 0.84 12.81
C ILE A 71 -7.21 1.04 12.35
N ASN A 72 -6.29 0.44 13.10
CA ASN A 72 -4.86 0.47 12.79
C ASN A 72 -4.50 -0.38 11.57
N ALA A 73 -3.49 0.07 10.83
CA ALA A 73 -2.87 -0.69 9.77
C ALA A 73 -2.27 -2.00 10.30
N LEU A 74 -2.26 -3.04 9.49
CA LEU A 74 -1.52 -4.27 9.79
C LEU A 74 -0.02 -3.96 9.84
N LYS A 75 0.69 -4.54 10.81
CA LYS A 75 2.14 -4.41 10.92
C LYS A 75 2.80 -4.91 9.64
N GLN A 76 3.68 -4.07 9.08
CA GLN A 76 4.51 -4.44 7.94
C GLN A 76 5.92 -4.72 8.45
N PRO A 77 6.54 -5.84 8.07
CA PRO A 77 7.96 -6.01 8.32
C PRO A 77 8.71 -4.86 7.63
N LYS A 78 9.73 -4.32 8.29
CA LYS A 78 10.64 -3.40 7.63
C LYS A 78 11.24 -4.12 6.43
N THR A 79 11.21 -3.48 5.28
CA THR A 79 11.93 -3.99 4.11
C THR A 79 13.41 -3.97 4.47
N ASP A 80 14.06 -5.11 4.29
CA ASP A 80 15.52 -5.17 4.31
C ASP A 80 16.02 -4.46 3.06
N ILE A 81 16.51 -3.24 3.24
CA ILE A 81 17.06 -2.44 2.14
C ILE A 81 18.56 -2.72 2.13
N GLN A 82 19.04 -3.24 1.01
CA GLN A 82 20.46 -3.39 0.73
C GLN A 82 20.87 -2.28 -0.24
N PRO A 83 21.43 -1.16 0.25
CA PRO A 83 21.94 -0.12 -0.63
C PRO A 83 23.12 -0.67 -1.44
N PHE A 84 23.28 -0.20 -2.68
CA PHE A 84 24.49 -0.47 -3.43
C PHE A 84 25.70 0.17 -2.75
N THR A 85 26.81 -0.54 -2.74
CA THR A 85 28.13 0.02 -2.47
C THR A 85 28.55 0.96 -3.60
N LEU A 86 29.51 1.86 -3.34
CA LEU A 86 30.01 2.79 -4.36
C LEU A 86 30.55 2.06 -5.59
N ASP A 87 31.25 0.94 -5.38
CA ASP A 87 31.78 0.10 -6.47
C ASP A 87 30.66 -0.51 -7.32
N GLU A 88 29.58 -0.96 -6.69
CA GLU A 88 28.41 -1.48 -7.40
C GLU A 88 27.67 -0.39 -8.17
N VAL A 89 27.58 0.83 -7.62
CA VAL A 89 27.03 1.99 -8.32
C VAL A 89 27.83 2.28 -9.58
N TRP A 90 29.16 2.34 -9.49
CA TRP A 90 30.01 2.56 -10.67
C TRP A 90 29.92 1.42 -11.68
N LYS A 91 29.91 0.18 -11.22
CA LYS A 91 29.73 -0.99 -12.08
C LYS A 91 28.39 -0.94 -12.84
N PHE A 92 27.32 -0.52 -12.17
CA PHE A 92 26.02 -0.31 -12.80
C PHE A 92 26.07 0.82 -13.84
N ILE A 93 26.55 2.01 -13.47
CA ILE A 93 26.59 3.18 -14.35
C ILE A 93 27.45 2.92 -15.60
N ASN A 94 28.55 2.18 -15.46
CA ASN A 94 29.42 1.83 -16.59
C ASN A 94 28.84 0.72 -17.48
N GLY A 95 27.86 -0.05 -16.98
CA GLY A 95 27.20 -1.12 -17.71
C GLY A 95 25.92 -0.70 -18.43
N VAL A 96 25.37 0.48 -18.15
CA VAL A 96 24.17 0.99 -18.85
C VAL A 96 24.51 1.56 -20.22
N ARG A 97 23.49 1.66 -21.10
CA ARG A 97 23.62 2.36 -22.38
C ARG A 97 24.03 3.82 -22.17
N ALA A 98 24.85 4.34 -23.09
CA ALA A 98 25.42 5.67 -23.01
C ALA A 98 24.38 6.80 -22.87
N ASP A 99 23.21 6.67 -23.50
CA ASP A 99 22.11 7.63 -23.43
C ASP A 99 21.44 7.71 -22.05
N TYR A 100 21.54 6.67 -21.22
CA TYR A 100 21.02 6.65 -19.86
C TYR A 100 22.05 6.98 -18.78
N ARG A 101 23.35 7.06 -19.13
CA ARG A 101 24.43 7.22 -18.16
C ARG A 101 24.26 8.46 -17.29
N ASN A 102 23.94 9.60 -17.92
CA ASN A 102 23.73 10.87 -17.21
C ASN A 102 22.52 10.82 -16.28
N TYR A 103 21.42 10.17 -16.69
CA TYR A 103 20.23 10.00 -15.86
C TYR A 103 20.56 9.23 -14.57
N TYR A 104 21.27 8.11 -14.70
CA TYR A 104 21.62 7.28 -13.53
C TYR A 104 22.68 7.93 -12.65
N LEU A 105 23.65 8.64 -13.23
CA LEU A 105 24.64 9.38 -12.45
C LEU A 105 23.98 10.41 -11.55
N VAL A 106 23.06 11.22 -12.08
CA VAL A 106 22.26 12.13 -11.25
C VAL A 106 21.40 11.33 -10.26
N ARG A 107 20.70 10.26 -10.68
CA ARG A 107 19.78 9.54 -9.79
C ARG A 107 20.46 8.91 -8.58
N PHE A 108 21.69 8.41 -8.71
CA PHE A 108 22.45 7.86 -7.60
C PHE A 108 23.02 8.95 -6.69
N PHE A 109 23.57 10.03 -7.26
CA PHE A 109 24.32 11.04 -6.50
C PHE A 109 23.56 12.34 -6.19
N TYR A 110 22.29 12.48 -6.59
CA TYR A 110 21.51 13.72 -6.41
C TYR A 110 21.33 14.13 -4.93
N ARG A 111 21.28 13.15 -4.00
CA ARG A 111 21.15 13.44 -2.57
C ARG A 111 22.48 13.69 -1.86
N ASP A 112 23.59 13.13 -2.37
CA ASP A 112 24.90 13.22 -1.71
C ASP A 112 25.62 14.56 -1.97
N ALA A 113 25.07 15.42 -2.83
CA ALA A 113 25.65 16.71 -3.19
C ALA A 113 25.16 17.90 -2.34
N TYR A 114 24.23 17.67 -1.40
CA TYR A 114 23.61 18.71 -0.56
C TYR A 114 23.70 18.43 0.95
N GLU A 115 24.56 17.50 1.36
CA GLU A 115 25.03 17.31 2.74
C GLU A 115 26.48 17.76 2.85
#